data_AF-A0AB37IZP6-F1
#
_entry.id   AF-A0AB37IZP6-F1
#
_cell.length_a   1.000
_cell.length_b   1.000
_cell.length_c   1.000
_cell.angle_alpha   90.00
_cell.angle_beta   90.00
_cell.angle_gamma   90.00
#
_symmetry.space_group_name_H-M   'P 1'
#
loop_
_entity.id
_entity.type
_entity.pdbx_description
1 polymer ?
#
loop_
_entity_poly.entity_id
_entity_poly.type
_entity_poly.pdbx_seq_one_letter_code
_entity_poly.pdbx_strand_id
1 'polypeptide(L)'
;MWKCPECGRQFEQHNQKHACIEPPETIDEYITMQPEGVQSLLRSVRDALREVLPGSEERISWRMPTFWKKRNIIHFTSFKNHMGIYPGEEAIAHFADKLSHYRTSKGAVQFHYDKTILLELIVEIAKWCNEKESHH
;
A
#
# COMPACT_ATOMS: atom_id res chain seq x y z
N MET A 1 14.41 -13.95 28.34
CA MET A 1 14.27 -13.91 26.87
C MET A 1 13.79 -15.28 26.39
N TRP A 2 12.54 -15.38 25.96
CA TRP A 2 12.01 -16.60 25.34
C TRP A 2 12.31 -16.54 23.84
N LYS A 3 12.79 -17.66 23.27
CA LYS A 3 13.06 -17.78 21.84
C LYS A 3 11.88 -18.50 21.19
N CYS A 4 11.24 -17.87 20.20
CA CYS A 4 10.19 -18.53 19.45
C CYS A 4 10.74 -19.79 18.76
N PRO A 5 10.12 -20.97 18.94
CA PRO A 5 10.59 -22.20 18.30
C PRO A 5 10.35 -22.21 16.79
N GLU A 6 9.41 -21.40 16.29
CA GLU A 6 9.06 -21.34 14.87
C GLU A 6 9.95 -20.38 14.07
N CYS A 7 10.14 -19.14 14.54
CA CYS A 7 10.93 -18.12 13.82
C CYS A 7 12.28 -17.78 14.47
N GLY A 8 12.59 -18.33 15.64
CA GLY A 8 13.88 -18.10 16.31
C GLY A 8 14.10 -16.70 16.92
N ARG A 9 13.15 -15.77 16.79
CA ARG A 9 13.23 -14.43 17.41
C ARG A 9 13.10 -14.50 18.93
N GLN A 10 13.78 -13.58 19.60
CA GLN A 10 13.79 -13.46 21.06
C GLN A 10 12.77 -12.40 21.52
N PHE A 11 11.99 -12.74 22.53
CA PHE A 11 10.98 -11.88 23.12
C PHE A 11 11.18 -11.78 24.63
N GLU A 12 10.77 -10.66 25.22
CA GLU A 12 10.81 -10.45 26.67
C GLU A 12 9.82 -11.37 27.39
N GLN A 13 8.62 -11.54 26.81
CA GLN A 13 7.54 -12.35 27.38
C GLN A 13 7.55 -13.79 26.83
N HIS A 14 7.25 -14.75 27.70
CA HIS A 14 7.11 -16.16 27.32
C HIS A 14 5.84 -16.37 26.48
N ASN A 15 5.94 -17.12 25.38
CA ASN A 15 4.85 -17.34 24.42
C ASN A 15 4.20 -16.03 23.91
N GLN A 16 4.98 -14.96 23.74
CA GLN A 16 4.48 -13.69 23.22
C GLN A 16 3.79 -13.92 21.87
N LYS A 17 2.53 -13.50 21.74
CA LYS A 17 1.81 -13.55 20.46
C LYS A 17 2.52 -12.66 19.45
N HIS A 18 2.94 -13.24 18.34
CA HIS A 18 3.53 -12.55 17.22
C HIS A 18 3.24 -13.33 15.93
N ALA A 19 3.43 -12.68 14.78
CA ALA A 19 3.42 -13.39 13.51
C ALA A 19 4.83 -13.92 13.25
N CYS A 20 5.02 -15.24 13.18
CA CYS A 20 6.29 -15.93 12.89
C CYS A 20 6.78 -15.75 11.44
N ILE A 21 6.32 -14.70 10.77
CA ILE A 21 6.63 -14.39 9.38
C ILE A 21 7.52 -13.15 9.40
N GLU A 22 8.64 -13.23 8.67
CA GLU A 22 9.51 -12.07 8.48
C GLU A 22 8.72 -10.99 7.70
N PRO A 23 8.83 -9.71 8.12
CA PRO A 23 8.22 -8.63 7.36
C PRO A 23 8.88 -8.57 5.97
N PRO A 24 8.11 -8.29 4.91
CA PRO A 24 8.69 -8.13 3.58
C PRO A 24 9.63 -6.92 3.57
N GLU A 25 10.77 -7.07 2.91
CA GLU A 25 11.74 -6.00 2.67
C GLU A 25 11.44 -5.27 1.36
N THR A 26 10.86 -5.98 0.39
CA THR A 26 10.52 -5.45 -0.94
C THR A 26 9.02 -5.55 -1.26
N ILE A 27 8.57 -4.76 -2.23
CA ILE A 27 7.20 -4.84 -2.74
C ILE A 27 6.94 -6.22 -3.37
N ASP A 28 7.92 -6.84 -4.04
CA ASP A 28 7.79 -8.18 -4.61
C ASP A 28 7.54 -9.25 -3.55
N GLU A 29 8.28 -9.22 -2.45
CA GLU A 29 8.07 -10.10 -1.31
C GLU A 29 6.69 -9.87 -0.70
N TYR A 30 6.30 -8.60 -0.49
CA TYR A 30 4.98 -8.27 0.01
C TYR A 30 3.87 -8.90 -0.84
N ILE A 31 3.96 -8.75 -2.18
CA ILE A 31 2.97 -9.29 -3.12
C ILE A 31 2.96 -10.82 -3.06
N THR A 32 4.12 -11.46 -3.04
CA THR A 32 4.25 -12.93 -3.00
C THR A 32 3.64 -13.53 -1.73
N MET A 33 3.65 -12.78 -0.63
CA MET A 33 3.02 -13.17 0.64
C MET A 33 1.49 -13.01 0.66
N GLN A 34 0.88 -12.39 -0.35
CA GLN A 34 -0.58 -12.22 -0.42
C GLN A 34 -1.27 -13.46 -0.99
N PRO A 35 -2.58 -13.65 -0.74
CA PRO A 35 -3.35 -14.69 -1.41
C PRO A 35 -3.22 -14.62 -2.93
N GLU A 36 -3.06 -15.76 -3.60
CA GLU A 36 -2.80 -15.85 -5.05
C GLU A 36 -3.78 -15.02 -5.89
N GLY A 37 -5.07 -15.04 -5.51
CA GLY A 37 -6.13 -14.31 -6.21
C GLY A 37 -6.02 -12.78 -6.21
N VAL A 38 -5.18 -12.18 -5.36
CA VAL A 38 -4.95 -10.71 -5.34
C VAL A 38 -3.57 -10.31 -5.85
N GLN A 39 -2.64 -11.25 -6.06
CA GLN A 39 -1.27 -10.92 -6.44
C GLN A 39 -1.21 -10.24 -7.81
N SER A 40 -1.97 -10.73 -8.79
CA SER A 40 -2.03 -10.16 -10.15
C SER A 40 -2.48 -8.69 -10.11
N LEU A 41 -3.55 -8.39 -9.37
CA LEU A 41 -4.04 -7.03 -9.16
C LEU A 41 -2.97 -6.13 -8.53
N LEU A 42 -2.28 -6.59 -7.48
CA LEU A 42 -1.25 -5.80 -6.82
C LEU A 42 -0.06 -5.52 -7.74
N ARG A 43 0.31 -6.47 -8.60
CA ARG A 43 1.32 -6.26 -9.65
C ARG A 43 0.85 -5.21 -10.65
N SER A 44 -0.39 -5.30 -11.14
CA SER A 44 -0.95 -4.29 -12.04
C SER A 44 -0.97 -2.88 -11.44
N VAL A 45 -1.32 -2.76 -10.15
CA VAL A 45 -1.28 -1.47 -9.45
C VAL A 45 0.16 -0.97 -9.34
N ARG A 46 1.10 -1.82 -8.93
CA ARG A 46 2.51 -1.45 -8.86
C ARG A 46 3.05 -0.98 -10.21
N ASP A 47 2.77 -1.73 -11.28
CA ASP A 47 3.27 -1.41 -12.62
C ASP A 47 2.69 -0.08 -13.11
N ALA A 48 1.38 0.13 -12.94
CA ALA A 48 0.73 1.40 -13.29
C ALA A 48 1.31 2.58 -12.50
N LEU A 49 1.64 2.39 -11.21
CA LEU A 49 2.29 3.41 -10.38
C LEU A 49 3.73 3.69 -10.82
N ARG A 50 4.52 2.66 -11.17
CA ARG A 50 5.89 2.82 -11.69
C ARG A 50 5.92 3.66 -12.96
N GLU A 51 4.99 3.44 -13.87
CA GLU A 51 4.90 4.19 -15.15
C GLU A 51 4.69 5.68 -14.92
N VAL A 52 3.93 6.05 -13.89
CA VAL A 52 3.50 7.44 -13.68
C VAL A 52 4.27 8.18 -12.59
N LEU A 53 5.12 7.46 -11.86
CA LEU A 53 6.02 8.00 -10.84
C LEU A 53 7.50 7.80 -11.21
N PRO A 54 7.96 8.33 -12.36
CA PRO A 54 9.34 8.16 -12.78
C PRO A 54 10.31 8.78 -11.76
N GLY A 55 11.36 8.01 -11.43
CA GLY A 55 12.37 8.39 -10.44
C GLY A 55 11.86 8.38 -8.99
N SER A 56 10.75 7.70 -8.70
CA SER A 56 10.41 7.30 -7.33
C SER A 56 11.08 5.98 -6.98
N GLU A 57 11.37 5.81 -5.70
CA GLU A 57 11.85 4.58 -5.09
C GLU A 57 10.68 3.74 -4.59
N GLU A 58 10.79 2.43 -4.76
CA GLU A 58 9.89 1.46 -4.16
C GLU A 58 10.45 0.98 -2.83
N ARG A 59 9.62 0.99 -1.79
CA ARG A 59 10.03 0.53 -0.45
C ARG A 59 8.87 -0.04 0.35
N ILE A 60 9.20 -0.73 1.44
CA ILE A 60 8.24 -1.08 2.48
C ILE A 60 8.31 -0.03 3.60
N SER A 61 7.20 0.69 3.82
CA SER A 61 7.06 1.65 4.93
C SER A 61 5.80 1.32 5.71
N TRP A 62 5.89 1.27 7.04
CA TRP A 62 4.79 0.83 7.91
C TRP A 62 4.19 -0.53 7.49
N ARG A 63 5.03 -1.44 6.96
CA ARG A 63 4.64 -2.74 6.39
C ARG A 63 3.77 -2.66 5.12
N MET A 64 3.82 -1.53 4.42
CA MET A 64 3.04 -1.28 3.21
C MET A 64 3.97 -1.02 2.02
N PRO A 65 3.68 -1.60 0.85
CA PRO A 65 4.20 -1.12 -0.43
C PRO A 65 4.02 0.39 -0.56
N THR A 66 5.12 1.07 -0.86
CA THR A 66 5.21 2.53 -0.85
C THR A 66 6.03 3.00 -2.02
N PHE A 67 5.49 3.98 -2.75
CA PHE A 67 6.28 4.79 -3.68
C PHE A 67 6.73 6.06 -2.97
N TRP A 68 8.03 6.34 -3.05
CA TRP A 68 8.67 7.41 -2.32
C TRP A 68 9.55 8.27 -3.24
N LYS A 69 9.51 9.59 -3.05
CA LYS A 69 10.44 10.52 -3.70
C LYS A 69 10.57 11.76 -2.81
N LYS A 70 11.65 11.85 -2.02
CA LYS A 70 11.84 12.80 -0.91
C LYS A 70 10.83 12.65 0.25
N ARG A 71 9.58 12.28 -0.05
CA ARG A 71 8.47 11.97 0.85
C ARG A 71 7.67 10.77 0.33
N ASN A 72 6.79 10.23 1.17
CA ASN A 72 5.84 9.21 0.72
C ASN A 72 4.85 9.83 -0.27
N ILE A 73 4.74 9.25 -1.46
CA ILE A 73 3.79 9.70 -2.48
C ILE A 73 2.45 8.98 -2.30
N ILE A 74 2.51 7.64 -2.25
CA ILE A 74 1.32 6.80 -2.15
C ILE A 74 1.70 5.43 -1.58
N HIS A 75 0.80 4.85 -0.80
CA HIS A 75 0.89 3.47 -0.33
C HIS A 75 -0.29 2.65 -0.84
N PHE A 76 -0.09 1.34 -0.98
CA PHE A 76 -1.17 0.41 -1.28
C PHE A 76 -1.02 -0.87 -0.47
N THR A 77 -2.14 -1.44 -0.02
CA THR A 77 -2.15 -2.68 0.77
C THR A 77 -3.32 -3.58 0.40
N SER A 78 -3.16 -4.87 0.61
CA SER A 78 -4.20 -5.89 0.51
C SER A 78 -4.85 -6.15 1.87
N PHE A 79 -6.18 -6.22 1.88
CA PHE A 79 -6.99 -6.74 2.99
C PHE A 79 -7.92 -7.82 2.47
N LYS A 80 -8.59 -8.55 3.37
CA LYS A 80 -9.45 -9.69 3.01
C LYS A 80 -10.46 -9.40 1.88
N ASN A 81 -11.09 -8.23 1.89
CA ASN A 81 -12.21 -7.90 0.99
C ASN A 81 -11.92 -6.70 0.06
N HIS A 82 -10.81 -6.01 0.27
CA HIS A 82 -10.50 -4.76 -0.45
C HIS A 82 -9.01 -4.49 -0.48
N MET A 83 -8.59 -3.71 -1.46
CA MET A 83 -7.29 -3.04 -1.47
C MET A 83 -7.43 -1.64 -0.87
N GLY A 84 -6.55 -1.28 0.05
CA GLY A 84 -6.44 0.07 0.57
C GLY A 84 -5.43 0.88 -0.25
N ILE A 85 -5.79 2.11 -0.62
CA ILE A 85 -4.87 3.11 -1.17
C ILE A 85 -4.77 4.27 -0.17
N TYR A 86 -3.56 4.74 0.08
CA TYR A 86 -3.26 5.76 1.08
C TYR A 86 -2.48 6.91 0.44
N PRO A 87 -3.16 7.89 -0.14
CA PRO A 87 -2.53 9.02 -0.81
C PRO A 87 -2.37 10.25 0.11
N GLY A 88 -2.84 10.16 1.36
CA GLY A 88 -2.84 11.28 2.30
C GLY A 88 -4.13 12.11 2.25
N GLU A 89 -4.28 13.02 3.22
CA GLU A 89 -5.52 13.78 3.45
C GLU A 89 -5.88 14.73 2.31
N GLU A 90 -4.90 15.50 1.84
CA GLU A 90 -5.15 16.47 0.77
C GLU A 90 -5.62 15.79 -0.52
N ALA A 91 -5.09 14.61 -0.83
CA ALA A 91 -5.51 13.84 -1.99
C ALA A 91 -6.95 13.34 -1.84
N ILE A 92 -7.32 12.79 -0.66
CA ILE A 92 -8.70 12.38 -0.41
C ILE A 92 -9.66 13.56 -0.56
N ALA A 93 -9.29 14.74 -0.07
CA ALA A 93 -10.09 15.95 -0.22
C ALA A 93 -10.19 16.41 -1.68
N HIS A 94 -9.06 16.42 -2.42
CA HIS A 94 -9.04 16.84 -3.83
C HIS A 94 -9.89 15.93 -4.73
N PHE A 95 -9.87 14.62 -4.48
CA PHE A 95 -10.58 13.62 -5.28
C PHE A 95 -11.97 13.25 -4.72
N ALA A 96 -12.51 14.01 -3.77
CA ALA A 96 -13.74 13.65 -3.05
C ALA A 96 -14.92 13.30 -3.98
N ASP A 97 -15.13 14.08 -5.05
CA ASP A 97 -16.21 13.85 -6.01
C ASP A 97 -16.04 12.52 -6.77
N LYS A 98 -14.82 12.23 -7.23
CA LYS A 98 -14.48 10.96 -7.91
C LYS A 98 -14.49 9.76 -6.95
N LEU A 99 -14.28 10.02 -5.66
CA LEU A 99 -14.26 9.02 -4.60
C LEU A 99 -15.63 8.79 -3.94
N SER A 100 -16.68 9.52 -4.36
CA SER A 100 -18.01 9.52 -3.72
C SER A 100 -18.67 8.13 -3.63
N HIS A 101 -18.33 7.20 -4.54
CA HIS A 101 -18.85 5.83 -4.55
C HIS A 101 -17.97 4.83 -3.78
N TYR A 102 -16.83 5.27 -3.24
CA TYR A 102 -15.89 4.45 -2.49
C TYR A 102 -15.99 4.75 -1.00
N ARG A 103 -15.61 3.76 -0.19
CA ARG A 103 -15.42 3.99 1.23
C ARG A 103 -14.09 4.70 1.45
N THR A 104 -14.14 5.89 2.01
CA THR A 104 -12.95 6.70 2.32
C THR A 104 -12.79 6.91 3.83
N SER A 105 -11.58 7.31 4.22
CA SER A 105 -11.27 7.87 5.54
C SER A 105 -10.37 9.09 5.34
N LYS A 106 -9.92 9.71 6.43
CA LYS A 106 -9.12 10.94 6.40
C LYS A 106 -7.93 10.89 5.42
N GLY A 107 -7.31 9.74 5.18
CA GLY A 107 -6.16 9.63 4.27
C GLY A 107 -6.13 8.33 3.48
N ALA A 108 -7.28 7.67 3.31
CA ALA A 108 -7.36 6.39 2.62
C ALA A 108 -8.66 6.22 1.83
N VAL A 109 -8.61 5.37 0.81
CA VAL A 109 -9.76 4.88 0.04
C VAL A 109 -9.69 3.36 -0.08
N GLN A 110 -10.84 2.69 0.00
CA GLN A 110 -10.97 1.24 -0.14
C GLN A 110 -11.54 0.86 -1.51
N PHE A 111 -10.80 0.07 -2.27
CA PHE A 111 -11.21 -0.55 -3.52
C PHE A 111 -11.61 -2.01 -3.26
N HIS A 112 -12.91 -2.28 -3.18
CA HIS A 112 -13.40 -3.64 -2.92
C HIS A 112 -13.16 -4.56 -4.12
N TYR A 113 -12.80 -5.82 -3.85
CA TYR A 113 -12.50 -6.82 -4.89
C TYR A 113 -13.73 -7.32 -5.64
N ASP A 114 -14.93 -7.13 -5.10
CA ASP A 114 -16.20 -7.47 -5.75
C ASP A 114 -16.67 -6.39 -6.76
N LYS A 115 -15.92 -5.30 -6.89
CA LYS A 115 -16.17 -4.20 -7.83
C LYS A 115 -15.01 -4.02 -8.78
N THR A 116 -15.28 -3.38 -9.92
CA THR A 116 -14.24 -2.96 -10.85
C THR A 116 -13.30 -1.97 -10.15
N ILE A 117 -12.01 -2.31 -10.14
CA ILE A 117 -10.96 -1.44 -9.62
C ILE A 117 -10.50 -0.52 -10.74
N LEU A 118 -10.75 0.78 -10.58
CA LEU A 118 -10.39 1.80 -11.54
C LEU A 118 -8.90 2.14 -11.38
N LEU A 119 -8.03 1.39 -12.07
CA LEU A 119 -6.59 1.65 -12.08
C LEU A 119 -6.26 3.08 -12.53
N GLU A 120 -7.02 3.62 -13.48
CA GLU A 120 -6.88 5.01 -13.96
C GLU A 120 -7.03 6.03 -12.82
N LEU A 121 -7.98 5.82 -11.91
CA LEU A 121 -8.18 6.71 -10.77
C LEU A 121 -7.01 6.64 -9.77
N ILE A 122 -6.46 5.44 -9.55
CA ILE A 122 -5.28 5.25 -8.69
C ILE A 122 -4.07 5.98 -9.29
N VAL A 123 -3.89 5.87 -10.61
CA VAL A 123 -2.85 6.57 -11.36
C VAL A 123 -3.02 8.09 -11.27
N GLU A 124 -4.23 8.60 -11.44
CA GLU A 124 -4.52 10.03 -11.37
C GLU A 124 -4.18 10.61 -9.99
N ILE A 125 -4.59 9.90 -8.93
CA ILE A 125 -4.25 10.25 -7.54
C ILE A 125 -2.74 10.28 -7.34
N ALA A 126 -2.02 9.25 -7.81
CA ALA A 126 -0.58 9.16 -7.64
C ALA A 126 0.19 10.29 -8.35
N LYS A 127 -0.19 10.61 -9.60
CA LYS A 127 0.36 11.74 -10.36
C LYS A 127 0.18 13.05 -9.61
N TRP A 128 -1.05 13.31 -9.15
CA TRP A 128 -1.36 14.51 -8.40
C TRP A 128 -0.52 14.61 -7.11
N CYS A 129 -0.37 13.52 -6.34
CA CYS A 129 0.45 13.50 -5.12
C CYS A 129 1.94 13.83 -5.40
N ASN A 130 2.46 13.38 -6.53
CA ASN A 130 3.82 13.64 -6.98
C ASN A 130 3.99 15.10 -7.48
N GLU A 131 3.03 15.62 -8.25
CA GLU A 131 3.06 16.97 -8.83
C GLU A 131 2.84 18.08 -7.80
N LYS A 132 2.02 17.85 -6.77
CA LYS A 132 1.79 18.80 -5.67
C LYS A 132 3.08 19.23 -4.95
N GLU A 133 4.17 18.47 -5.09
CA GLU A 133 5.50 18.82 -4.60
C GLU A 133 6.26 19.77 -5.53
N SER A 134 5.99 19.73 -6.84
CA SER A 134 6.67 20.58 -7.84
C SER A 134 6.24 22.05 -7.77
N HIS A 135 5.28 22.38 -6.90
CA HIS A 135 4.71 23.71 -6.71
C HIS A 135 4.90 24.29 -5.31
N HIS A 136 5.80 23.71 -4.50
CA HIS A 136 6.30 24.32 -3.25
C HIS A 136 7.79 24.63 -3.40
#